data_AF-A0A3D4NTP3-F1
#
_entry.id   AF-A0A3D4NTP3-F1
#
_cell.length_a   1.000
_cell.length_b   1.000
_cell.length_c   1.000
_cell.angle_alpha   90.00
_cell.angle_beta   90.00
_cell.angle_gamma   90.00
#
_symmetry.space_group_name_H-M   'P 1'
#
loop_
_entity.id
_entity.type
_entity.pdbx_description
1 polymer ?
#
loop_
_entity_poly.entity_id
_entity_poly.type
_entity_poly.pdbx_seq_one_letter_code
_entity_poly.pdbx_strand_id
1 'polypeptide(L)'
;MAEASGQPHVVVTFSPNRWSSRHFDLLIDNTGNATAYDIKVYFSPPLQNGEARRTDAKIPFEAVSVLKPGHGLRSYLSDYAPLKGKSFEVTISWLRSQSDKKREENSYNLSMADHDGVSWLGNEPAVDMTRHLKSMEKSLIQIAQGREHLKVDIYSALDRSYEKRMIARERRRWKRSQEQRQQAETQQVMTEISDADSAP
;
A
#
# COMPACT_ATOMS: atom_id res chain seq x y z
N MET A 1 -8.14 -29.49 32.74
CA MET A 1 -7.31 -28.30 32.43
C MET A 1 -6.08 -28.82 31.70
N ALA A 2 -5.93 -28.51 30.40
CA ALA A 2 -4.73 -28.90 29.68
C ALA A 2 -3.60 -27.99 30.14
N GLU A 3 -2.62 -28.54 30.87
CA GLU A 3 -1.33 -27.87 31.08
C GLU A 3 -0.65 -27.76 29.72
N ALA A 4 -0.94 -26.68 28.98
CA ALA A 4 -0.10 -26.26 27.88
C ALA A 4 1.24 -25.85 28.50
N SER A 5 2.16 -26.82 28.64
CA SER A 5 3.53 -26.58 29.08
C SER A 5 4.11 -25.50 28.17
N GLY A 6 4.35 -24.31 28.73
CA GLY A 6 4.78 -23.16 27.96
C GLY A 6 6.17 -23.42 27.37
N GLN A 7 6.28 -23.54 26.06
CA GLN A 7 7.51 -23.77 25.32
C GLN A 7 7.80 -22.54 24.45
N PRO A 8 8.91 -21.82 24.71
CA PRO A 8 9.39 -20.79 23.80
C PRO A 8 9.88 -21.46 22.51
N HIS A 9 9.67 -20.79 21.37
CA HIS A 9 10.19 -21.28 20.10
C HIS A 9 10.60 -20.08 19.25
N VAL A 10 11.91 -19.84 19.21
CA VAL A 10 12.49 -18.68 18.53
C VAL A 10 12.91 -19.08 17.13
N VAL A 11 12.50 -18.27 16.17
CA VAL A 11 12.81 -18.41 14.75
C VAL A 11 13.39 -17.10 14.24
N VAL A 12 14.42 -17.21 13.44
CA VAL A 12 15.09 -16.12 12.74
C VAL A 12 14.90 -16.28 11.24
N THR A 13 14.59 -15.19 10.54
CA THR A 13 14.32 -15.23 9.10
C THR A 13 14.77 -13.94 8.43
N PHE A 14 15.03 -14.01 7.13
CA PHE A 14 15.25 -12.82 6.30
C PHE A 14 13.95 -12.46 5.58
N SER A 15 13.60 -11.18 5.58
CA SER A 15 12.43 -10.70 4.84
C SER A 15 12.82 -9.46 4.03
N PRO A 16 12.27 -9.28 2.82
CA PRO A 16 12.49 -8.05 2.09
C PRO A 16 11.94 -6.86 2.89
N ASN A 17 12.64 -5.74 2.81
CA ASN A 17 12.30 -4.54 3.54
C ASN A 17 10.99 -3.93 3.02
N ARG A 18 10.18 -3.40 3.94
CA ARG A 18 8.89 -2.76 3.65
C ARG A 18 8.95 -1.61 2.63
N TRP A 19 10.06 -0.87 2.60
CA TRP A 19 10.25 0.25 1.69
C TRP A 19 10.89 -0.14 0.35
N SER A 20 11.50 -1.33 0.24
CA SER A 20 12.23 -1.74 -0.96
C SER A 20 12.51 -3.24 -0.96
N SER A 21 12.16 -3.91 -2.06
CA SER A 21 12.47 -5.32 -2.29
C SER A 21 13.97 -5.60 -2.51
N ARG A 22 14.80 -4.57 -2.71
CA ARG A 22 16.26 -4.72 -2.89
C ARG A 22 17.02 -4.82 -1.57
N HIS A 23 16.35 -4.48 -0.48
CA HIS A 23 16.90 -4.46 0.86
C HIS A 23 16.28 -5.59 1.68
N PHE A 24 17.05 -6.18 2.58
CA PHE A 24 16.59 -7.25 3.45
C PHE A 24 16.75 -6.88 4.91
N ASP A 25 15.73 -7.22 5.68
CA ASP A 25 15.70 -7.10 7.12
C ASP A 25 15.92 -8.50 7.75
N LEU A 26 16.61 -8.51 8.88
CA LEU A 26 16.68 -9.66 9.77
C LEU A 26 15.50 -9.59 10.74
N LEU A 27 14.75 -10.68 10.85
CA LEU A 27 13.63 -10.84 11.77
C LEU A 27 13.94 -11.94 12.77
N ILE A 28 13.56 -11.72 14.02
CA ILE A 28 13.59 -12.73 15.08
C ILE A 28 12.24 -12.74 15.78
N ASP A 29 11.53 -13.86 15.70
CA ASP A 29 10.17 -14.03 16.18
C ASP A 29 10.10 -15.15 17.21
N ASN A 30 9.39 -14.92 18.31
CA ASN A 30 9.02 -15.99 19.23
C ASN A 30 7.63 -16.52 18.86
N THR A 31 7.63 -17.64 18.15
CA THR A 31 6.44 -18.37 17.71
C THR A 31 5.90 -19.33 18.78
N GLY A 32 6.63 -19.50 19.88
CA GLY A 32 6.20 -20.32 21.01
C GLY A 32 5.12 -19.63 21.86
N ASN A 33 4.60 -20.38 22.82
CA ASN A 33 3.59 -19.90 23.77
C ASN A 33 4.17 -19.44 25.12
N ALA A 34 5.51 -19.41 25.25
CA ALA A 34 6.22 -18.91 26.43
C ALA A 34 7.35 -17.94 26.07
N THR A 35 7.74 -17.11 27.03
CA THR A 35 8.83 -16.13 26.86
C THR A 35 10.18 -16.82 26.72
N ALA A 36 11.00 -16.36 25.78
CA ALA A 36 12.39 -16.78 25.63
C ALA A 36 13.33 -15.75 26.26
N TYR A 37 14.36 -16.22 26.97
CA TYR A 37 15.37 -15.40 27.65
C TYR A 37 16.77 -15.68 27.10
N ASP A 38 17.67 -14.69 27.18
CA ASP A 38 19.09 -14.77 26.82
C ASP A 38 19.34 -15.50 25.48
N ILE A 39 18.62 -15.03 24.47
CA ILE A 39 18.62 -15.59 23.13
C ILE A 39 19.93 -15.22 22.44
N LYS A 40 20.58 -16.22 21.86
CA LYS A 40 21.81 -16.06 21.07
C LYS A 40 21.61 -16.64 19.69
N VAL A 41 22.01 -15.90 18.68
CA VAL A 41 21.88 -16.29 17.27
C VAL A 41 23.25 -16.30 16.63
N TYR A 42 23.53 -17.38 15.91
CA TYR A 42 24.75 -17.57 15.15
C TYR A 42 24.41 -17.94 13.71
N PHE A 43 25.23 -17.45 12.77
CA PHE A 43 25.09 -17.71 11.34
C PHE A 43 26.39 -18.26 10.77
N SER A 44 26.28 -19.34 10.00
CA SER A 44 27.38 -19.94 9.26
C SER A 44 26.99 -20.08 7.77
N PRO A 45 27.63 -19.38 6.83
CA PRO A 45 28.74 -18.43 7.01
C PRO A 45 28.32 -17.12 7.72
N PRO A 46 29.27 -16.36 8.28
CA PRO A 46 28.95 -15.11 8.97
C PRO A 46 28.27 -14.10 8.03
N LEU A 47 27.27 -13.38 8.54
CA LEU A 47 26.56 -12.37 7.77
C LEU A 47 27.45 -11.16 7.50
N GLN A 48 27.27 -10.58 6.31
CA GLN A 48 27.90 -9.32 5.93
C GLN A 48 26.90 -8.20 6.11
N ASN A 49 27.28 -7.18 6.88
CA ASN A 49 26.47 -5.97 6.98
C ASN A 49 26.44 -5.23 5.65
N GLY A 50 25.29 -4.64 5.32
CA GLY A 50 25.17 -3.80 4.13
C GLY A 50 25.91 -2.47 4.29
N GLU A 51 26.17 -1.80 3.18
CA GLU A 51 26.94 -0.54 3.13
C GLU A 51 26.35 0.59 4.00
N ALA A 52 25.04 0.57 4.21
CA ALA A 52 24.35 1.54 5.08
C ALA A 52 24.69 1.37 6.58
N ARG A 53 25.39 0.29 6.97
CA ARG A 53 25.91 0.11 8.33
C ARG A 53 27.41 0.36 8.35
N ARG A 54 27.90 0.81 9.51
CA ARG A 54 29.35 0.94 9.72
C ARG A 54 30.01 -0.43 9.62
N THR A 55 31.21 -0.47 9.08
CA THR A 55 31.99 -1.70 8.85
C THR A 55 32.31 -2.46 10.13
N ASP A 56 32.30 -1.78 11.28
CA ASP A 56 32.52 -2.30 12.63
C ASP A 56 31.21 -2.61 13.39
N ALA A 57 30.05 -2.37 12.78
CA ALA A 57 28.78 -2.63 13.43
C ALA A 57 28.59 -4.14 13.65
N LYS A 58 28.10 -4.51 14.84
CA LYS A 58 27.70 -5.90 15.11
C LYS A 58 26.47 -6.28 14.28
N ILE A 59 26.34 -7.56 13.94
CA ILE A 59 25.13 -8.06 13.28
C ILE A 59 23.96 -7.88 14.27
N PRO A 60 22.79 -7.42 13.81
CA PRO A 60 21.65 -7.22 14.69
C PRO A 60 21.19 -8.57 15.26
N PHE A 61 20.68 -8.55 16.48
CA PHE A 61 20.08 -9.72 17.14
C PHE A 61 21.01 -10.93 17.36
N GLU A 62 22.33 -10.74 17.31
CA GLU A 62 23.29 -11.75 17.81
C GLU A 62 22.98 -12.15 19.26
N ALA A 63 22.54 -11.19 20.08
CA ALA A 63 22.08 -11.41 21.44
C ALA A 63 20.81 -10.60 21.73
N VAL A 64 19.76 -11.26 22.24
CA VAL A 64 18.49 -10.63 22.63
C VAL A 64 18.12 -11.11 24.04
N SER A 65 17.92 -10.16 24.96
CA SER A 65 17.71 -10.50 26.37
C SER A 65 16.39 -11.21 26.64
N VAL A 66 15.28 -10.73 26.06
CA VAL A 66 13.94 -11.25 26.30
C VAL A 66 13.08 -11.10 25.04
N LEU A 67 12.36 -12.15 24.67
CA LEU A 67 11.36 -12.11 23.60
C LEU A 67 10.06 -12.78 24.06
N LYS A 68 8.99 -11.99 24.16
CA LYS A 68 7.67 -12.46 24.60
C LYS A 68 6.98 -13.32 23.53
N PRO A 69 6.03 -14.19 23.91
CA PRO A 69 5.23 -14.96 22.94
C PRO A 69 4.57 -14.04 21.91
N GLY A 70 4.67 -14.39 20.63
CA GLY A 70 4.08 -13.64 19.52
C GLY A 70 4.76 -12.30 19.22
N HIS A 71 5.86 -11.96 19.90
CA HIS A 71 6.63 -10.75 19.61
C HIS A 71 7.78 -11.06 18.66
N GLY A 72 8.00 -10.11 17.77
CA GLY A 72 9.09 -10.11 16.80
C GLY A 72 9.94 -8.85 16.91
N LEU A 73 11.25 -8.98 16.70
CA LEU A 73 12.12 -7.85 16.44
C LEU A 73 12.57 -7.88 14.99
N ARG A 74 12.73 -6.69 14.41
CA ARG A 74 13.17 -6.53 13.04
C ARG A 74 14.21 -5.44 12.94
N SER A 75 15.24 -5.66 12.14
CA SER A 75 16.33 -4.73 11.91
C SER A 75 16.81 -4.87 10.47
N TYR A 76 17.10 -3.74 9.84
CA TYR A 76 17.75 -3.74 8.53
C TYR A 76 19.06 -4.53 8.59
N LEU A 77 19.35 -5.39 7.62
CA LEU A 77 20.59 -6.16 7.56
C LEU A 77 21.50 -5.64 6.45
N SER A 78 21.08 -5.84 5.19
CA SER A 78 21.89 -5.55 4.01
C SER A 78 21.05 -5.54 2.73
N ASP A 79 21.71 -5.18 1.63
CA ASP A 79 21.18 -5.34 0.28
C ASP A 79 21.04 -6.81 -0.11
N TYR A 80 20.18 -7.12 -1.08
CA TYR A 80 20.00 -8.48 -1.58
C TYR A 80 21.25 -9.04 -2.29
N ALA A 81 22.01 -8.18 -2.99
CA ALA A 81 23.17 -8.60 -3.77
C ALA A 81 24.20 -9.46 -3.00
N PRO A 82 24.67 -9.06 -1.80
CA PRO A 82 25.59 -9.89 -1.01
C PRO A 82 24.98 -11.17 -0.44
N LEU A 83 23.64 -11.25 -0.35
CA LEU A 83 22.92 -12.43 0.16
C LEU A 83 22.51 -13.40 -0.96
N LYS A 84 22.45 -12.93 -2.21
CA LYS A 84 21.94 -13.69 -3.36
C LYS A 84 22.68 -15.01 -3.54
N GLY A 85 21.91 -16.10 -3.66
CA GLY A 85 22.43 -17.45 -3.92
C GLY A 85 23.20 -18.09 -2.76
N LYS A 86 23.24 -17.45 -1.59
CA LYS A 86 23.86 -18.01 -0.38
C LYS A 86 22.85 -18.79 0.45
N SER A 87 23.35 -19.79 1.16
CA SER A 87 22.63 -20.49 2.21
C SER A 87 23.36 -20.30 3.52
N PHE A 88 22.60 -20.13 4.61
CA PHE A 88 23.11 -19.90 5.95
C PHE A 88 22.56 -20.96 6.89
N GLU A 89 23.42 -21.68 7.59
CA GLU A 89 23.05 -22.44 8.76
C GLU A 89 22.85 -21.46 9.92
N VAL A 90 21.65 -21.45 10.49
CA VAL A 90 21.27 -20.58 11.59
C VAL A 90 21.13 -21.43 12.83
N THR A 91 21.91 -21.10 13.85
CA THR A 91 21.86 -21.76 15.15
C THR A 91 21.38 -20.76 16.19
N ILE A 92 20.27 -21.07 16.84
CA ILE A 92 19.62 -20.21 17.83
C ILE A 92 19.59 -20.96 19.14
N SER A 93 19.99 -20.33 20.24
CA SER A 93 19.84 -20.89 21.58
C SER A 93 19.19 -19.91 22.55
N TRP A 94 18.34 -20.39 23.44
CA TRP A 94 17.63 -19.57 24.42
C TRP A 94 17.43 -20.32 25.75
N LEU A 95 17.05 -19.57 26.78
CA LEU A 95 16.62 -20.07 28.08
C LEU A 95 15.10 -19.98 28.19
N ARG A 96 14.48 -20.99 28.80
CA ARG A 96 13.04 -21.03 29.07
C ARG A 96 12.64 -20.12 30.24
N SER A 97 13.53 -19.96 31.22
CA SER A 97 13.41 -19.04 32.34
C SER A 97 14.76 -18.37 32.62
N GLN A 98 14.75 -17.18 33.21
CA GLN A 98 15.97 -16.45 33.59
C GLN A 98 16.88 -17.26 34.53
N SER A 99 16.31 -18.15 35.33
CA SER A 99 17.04 -18.97 36.30
C SER A 99 17.41 -20.36 35.78
N ASP A 100 16.99 -20.72 34.55
CA ASP A 100 17.30 -22.02 33.99
C ASP A 100 18.79 -22.10 33.60
N LYS A 101 19.38 -23.27 33.87
CA LYS A 101 20.76 -23.58 33.47
C LYS A 101 20.84 -24.26 32.11
N LYS A 102 19.74 -24.84 31.66
CA LYS A 102 19.67 -25.57 30.39
C LYS A 102 19.19 -24.62 29.31
N ARG A 103 19.97 -24.55 28.22
CA ARG A 103 19.58 -23.87 26.99
C ARG A 103 18.87 -24.84 26.08
N GLU A 104 17.83 -24.35 25.44
CA GLU A 104 17.21 -24.97 24.28
C GLU A 104 17.89 -24.43 23.03
N GLU A 105 17.90 -25.24 21.96
CA GLU A 105 18.59 -24.93 20.72
C GLU A 105 17.73 -25.32 19.52
N ASN A 106 17.82 -24.53 18.45
CA ASN A 106 17.24 -24.81 17.15
C ASN A 106 18.26 -24.49 16.07
N SER A 107 18.47 -25.43 15.13
CA SER A 107 19.35 -25.24 13.99
C SER A 107 18.64 -25.61 12.70
N TYR A 108 18.75 -24.74 11.69
CA TYR A 108 18.17 -24.97 10.37
C TYR A 108 18.89 -24.14 9.31
N ASN A 109 18.70 -24.53 8.05
CA ASN A 109 19.27 -23.83 6.90
C ASN A 109 18.28 -22.83 6.33
N LEU A 110 18.73 -21.59 6.15
CA LEU A 110 18.04 -20.54 5.41
C LEU A 110 18.69 -20.38 4.03
N SER A 111 17.94 -20.65 2.97
CA SER A 111 18.36 -20.44 1.59
C SER A 111 17.85 -19.10 1.08
N MET A 112 18.75 -18.26 0.55
CA MET A 112 18.34 -17.03 -0.14
C MET A 112 17.88 -17.30 -1.58
N ALA A 113 17.98 -18.54 -2.07
CA ALA A 113 17.42 -18.94 -3.36
C ALA A 113 15.89 -18.88 -3.36
N ASP A 114 15.26 -19.08 -2.20
CA ASP A 114 13.79 -19.02 -2.04
C ASP A 114 13.23 -17.62 -2.31
N HIS A 115 14.10 -16.60 -2.21
CA HIS A 115 13.78 -15.22 -2.52
C HIS A 115 14.15 -14.81 -3.96
N ASP A 116 14.80 -15.69 -4.74
CA ASP A 116 15.14 -15.38 -6.13
C ASP A 116 13.88 -15.42 -7.02
N GLY A 117 13.71 -14.40 -7.86
CA GLY A 117 12.50 -14.25 -8.67
C GLY A 117 11.25 -13.74 -7.92
N VAL A 118 11.32 -13.54 -6.60
CA VAL A 118 10.22 -12.90 -5.85
C VAL A 118 10.15 -11.43 -6.25
N SER A 119 9.03 -11.03 -6.86
CA SER A 119 8.73 -9.64 -7.20
C SER A 119 7.50 -9.16 -6.44
N TRP A 120 7.46 -7.88 -6.13
CA TRP A 120 6.32 -7.26 -5.46
C TRP A 120 5.53 -6.45 -6.48
N LEU A 121 4.21 -6.61 -6.47
CA LEU A 121 3.31 -5.78 -7.26
C LEU A 121 2.92 -4.55 -6.42
N GLY A 122 3.58 -3.43 -6.67
CA GLY A 122 3.38 -2.19 -5.90
C GLY A 122 4.16 -2.16 -4.58
N ASN A 123 3.81 -1.22 -3.70
CA ASN A 123 4.41 -1.08 -2.37
C ASN A 123 3.47 -1.61 -1.30
N GLU A 124 3.96 -1.71 -0.06
CA GLU A 124 3.10 -1.95 1.09
C GLU A 124 2.08 -0.80 1.24
N PRO A 125 0.77 -1.09 1.41
CA PRO A 125 -0.27 -0.06 1.50
C PRO A 125 -0.01 0.99 2.57
N ALA A 126 0.60 0.60 3.70
CA ALA A 126 0.99 1.53 4.75
C ALA A 126 2.03 2.55 4.28
N VAL A 127 3.03 2.11 3.50
CA VAL A 127 4.05 2.99 2.93
C VAL A 127 3.41 3.94 1.91
N ASP A 128 2.52 3.45 1.06
CA ASP A 128 1.81 4.31 0.10
C ASP A 128 0.92 5.34 0.79
N MET A 129 0.18 4.95 1.84
CA MET A 129 -0.60 5.88 2.66
C MET A 129 0.28 7.00 3.24
N THR A 130 1.44 6.67 3.82
CA THR A 130 2.35 7.70 4.34
C THR A 130 2.88 8.63 3.26
N ARG A 131 3.15 8.12 2.05
CA ARG A 131 3.59 8.92 0.91
C ARG A 131 2.49 9.89 0.45
N HIS A 132 1.25 9.41 0.37
CA HIS A 132 0.10 10.24 0.04
C HIS A 132 -0.15 11.32 1.09
N LEU A 133 -0.08 10.98 2.39
CA LEU A 133 -0.20 11.95 3.47
C LEU A 133 0.87 13.04 3.39
N LYS A 134 2.13 12.67 3.13
CA LYS A 134 3.22 13.63 2.94
C LYS A 134 2.99 14.54 1.73
N SER A 135 2.42 14.00 0.65
CA SER A 135 2.07 14.79 -0.54
C SER A 135 0.95 15.78 -0.24
N MET A 136 -0.05 15.38 0.54
CA MET A 136 -1.13 16.26 0.99
C MET A 136 -0.60 17.37 1.88
N GLU A 137 0.21 17.03 2.89
CA GLU A 137 0.86 18.00 3.78
C GLU A 137 1.65 19.05 2.98
N LYS A 138 2.47 18.61 2.02
CA LYS A 138 3.22 19.51 1.15
C LYS A 138 2.31 20.46 0.36
N SER A 139 1.25 19.94 -0.24
CA SER A 139 0.30 20.73 -1.02
C SER A 139 -0.40 21.79 -0.14
N LEU A 140 -0.80 21.40 1.07
CA LEU A 140 -1.39 22.31 2.05
C LEU A 140 -0.43 23.41 2.48
N ILE A 141 0.86 23.10 2.68
CA ILE A 141 1.90 24.10 2.97
C ILE A 141 2.05 25.08 1.81
N GLN A 142 2.04 24.61 0.56
CA GLN A 142 2.14 25.48 -0.62
C GLN A 142 0.95 26.43 -0.75
N ILE A 143 -0.27 25.95 -0.45
CA ILE A 143 -1.48 26.77 -0.40
C ILE A 143 -1.41 27.79 0.74
N ALA A 144 -1.04 27.36 1.95
CA ALA A 144 -0.98 28.23 3.12
C ALA A 144 0.09 29.34 2.99
N GLN A 145 1.21 29.04 2.33
CA GLN A 145 2.25 30.03 2.01
C GLN A 145 1.89 30.95 0.84
N GLY A 146 0.73 30.76 0.20
CA GLY A 146 0.28 31.54 -0.95
C GLY A 146 1.07 31.29 -2.22
N ARG A 147 1.86 30.21 -2.29
CA ARG A 147 2.64 29.82 -3.48
C ARG A 147 1.76 29.13 -4.53
N GLU A 148 0.72 28.46 -4.09
CA GLU A 148 -0.29 27.84 -4.94
C GLU A 148 -1.68 28.39 -4.58
N HIS A 149 -2.52 28.55 -5.59
CA HIS A 149 -3.89 29.02 -5.42
C HIS A 149 -4.88 27.89 -5.68
N LEU A 150 -5.88 27.78 -4.81
CA LEU A 150 -6.93 26.79 -4.95
C LEU A 150 -8.00 27.34 -5.90
N LYS A 151 -8.07 26.81 -7.12
CA LYS A 151 -9.16 27.12 -8.05
C LYS A 151 -10.40 26.34 -7.60
N VAL A 152 -11.38 27.04 -7.05
CA VAL A 152 -12.67 26.46 -6.66
C VAL A 152 -13.72 26.88 -7.67
N ASP A 153 -14.20 25.93 -8.47
CA ASP A 153 -15.35 26.15 -9.35
C ASP A 153 -16.63 26.04 -8.50
N ILE A 154 -17.11 27.18 -8.00
CA ILE A 154 -18.36 27.25 -7.25
C ILE A 154 -19.50 27.32 -8.25
N TYR A 155 -20.26 26.24 -8.40
CA TYR A 155 -21.49 26.24 -9.19
C TYR A 155 -22.55 27.09 -8.47
N SER A 156 -22.63 28.35 -8.86
CA SER A 156 -23.38 29.38 -8.15
C SER A 156 -24.88 29.32 -8.46
N ALA A 157 -25.69 30.03 -7.66
CA ALA A 157 -27.10 30.24 -8.01
C ALA A 157 -27.26 30.98 -9.35
N LEU A 158 -26.26 31.78 -9.73
CA LEU A 158 -26.25 32.53 -10.98
C LEU A 158 -26.05 31.59 -12.18
N ASP A 159 -25.17 30.59 -12.06
CA ASP A 159 -24.95 29.54 -13.05
C ASP A 159 -26.22 28.69 -13.24
N ARG A 160 -26.86 28.31 -12.13
CA ARG A 160 -28.19 27.64 -12.15
C ARG A 160 -29.25 28.47 -12.86
N SER A 161 -29.26 29.79 -12.64
CA SER A 161 -30.22 30.70 -13.29
C SER A 161 -29.92 30.88 -14.78
N TYR A 162 -28.63 30.84 -15.16
CA TYR A 162 -28.19 30.98 -16.52
C TYR A 162 -28.54 29.73 -17.34
N GLU A 163 -28.28 28.54 -16.82
CA GLU A 163 -28.71 27.29 -17.44
C GLU A 163 -30.23 27.20 -17.58
N LYS A 164 -30.99 27.55 -16.53
CA LYS A 164 -32.47 27.60 -16.63
C LYS A 164 -32.95 28.53 -17.74
N ARG A 165 -32.29 29.68 -17.93
CA ARG A 165 -32.60 30.62 -19.02
C ARG A 165 -32.22 30.06 -20.38
N MET A 166 -31.08 29.39 -20.50
CA MET A 166 -30.65 28.75 -21.75
C MET A 166 -31.60 27.63 -22.16
N ILE A 167 -31.95 26.73 -21.23
CA ILE A 167 -32.93 25.65 -21.46
C ILE A 167 -34.30 26.22 -21.84
N ALA A 168 -34.75 27.28 -21.18
CA ALA A 168 -36.03 27.92 -21.53
C ALA A 168 -36.01 28.54 -22.94
N ARG A 169 -34.88 29.11 -23.37
CA ARG A 169 -34.70 29.64 -24.73
C ARG A 169 -34.70 28.54 -25.78
N GLU A 170 -34.00 27.44 -25.53
CA GLU A 170 -33.98 26.28 -26.43
C GLU A 170 -35.36 25.65 -26.57
N ARG A 171 -36.08 25.46 -25.45
CA ARG A 171 -37.47 24.97 -25.47
C ARG A 171 -38.39 25.86 -26.30
N ARG A 172 -38.24 27.18 -26.22
CA ARG A 172 -39.03 28.12 -27.03
C ARG A 172 -38.71 28.01 -28.52
N ARG A 173 -37.43 27.87 -28.88
CA ARG A 173 -37.01 27.66 -30.28
C ARG A 173 -37.56 26.36 -30.83
N TRP A 174 -37.48 25.28 -30.05
CA TRP A 174 -38.04 23.97 -30.39
C TRP A 174 -39.56 24.02 -30.58
N LYS A 175 -40.30 24.70 -29.70
CA LYS A 175 -41.76 24.87 -29.85
C LYS A 175 -42.12 25.61 -31.14
N ARG A 176 -41.44 26.73 -31.43
CA ARG A 176 -41.69 27.49 -32.66
C ARG A 176 -41.40 26.70 -33.93
N SER A 177 -40.33 25.90 -33.95
CA SER A 177 -40.02 25.07 -35.11
C SER A 177 -41.05 23.95 -35.30
N GLN A 178 -41.60 23.40 -34.21
CA GLN A 178 -42.70 22.44 -34.27
C GLN A 178 -44.00 23.09 -34.77
N GLU A 179 -44.35 24.27 -34.25
CA GLU A 179 -45.53 25.03 -34.69
C GLU A 179 -45.43 25.44 -36.16
N GLN A 180 -44.25 25.86 -36.64
CA GLN A 180 -44.03 26.18 -38.06
C GLN A 180 -44.12 24.94 -38.95
N ARG A 181 -43.61 23.78 -38.50
CA ARG A 181 -43.77 22.52 -39.23
C ARG A 181 -45.23 22.10 -39.32
N GLN A 182 -45.96 22.16 -38.21
CA GLN A 182 -47.39 21.86 -38.20
C GLN A 182 -48.18 22.81 -39.09
N GLN A 183 -47.88 24.12 -39.08
CA GLN A 183 -48.52 25.10 -39.96
C GLN A 183 -48.21 24.83 -41.44
N ALA A 184 -46.96 24.53 -41.78
CA ALA A 184 -46.57 24.15 -43.14
C ALA A 184 -47.26 22.86 -43.60
N GLU A 185 -47.37 21.85 -42.73
CA GLU A 185 -48.10 20.61 -43.00
C GLU A 185 -49.60 20.89 -43.20
N THR A 186 -50.25 21.70 -42.34
CA THR A 186 -51.66 22.08 -42.56
C THR A 186 -51.88 22.94 -43.80
N GLN A 187 -50.94 23.82 -44.16
CA GLN A 187 -51.02 24.62 -45.38
C GLN A 187 -50.84 23.75 -46.62
N GLN A 188 -49.92 22.79 -46.60
CA GLN A 188 -49.74 21.80 -47.66
C GLN A 188 -51.00 20.95 -47.85
N VAL A 189 -51.58 20.45 -46.76
CA VAL A 189 -52.85 19.70 -46.79
C VAL A 189 -54.00 20.58 -47.29
N MET A 190 -54.07 21.86 -46.92
CA MET A 190 -55.09 22.78 -47.43
C MET A 190 -54.92 23.12 -48.92
N THR A 191 -53.68 23.27 -49.42
CA THR A 191 -53.43 23.44 -50.87
C THR A 191 -53.74 22.17 -51.65
N GLU A 192 -53.42 20.99 -51.13
CA GLU A 192 -53.78 19.72 -51.78
C GLU A 192 -55.31 19.51 -51.86
N ILE A 193 -56.06 19.98 -50.86
CA ILE A 193 -57.53 19.95 -50.88
C ILE A 193 -58.11 21.00 -51.85
N SER A 194 -57.55 22.22 -51.93
CA SER A 194 -58.04 23.24 -52.88
C SER A 194 -57.75 22.91 -54.35
N ASP A 195 -56.65 22.20 -54.60
CA ASP A 195 -56.29 21.72 -55.93
C ASP A 195 -57.17 20.52 -56.35
N ALA A 196 -57.70 19.75 -55.40
CA ALA A 196 -58.64 18.66 -55.66
C ALA A 196 -60.07 19.15 -56.00
N ASP A 197 -60.53 20.27 -55.44
CA ASP A 197 -61.84 20.88 -55.73
C ASP A 197 -61.86 21.74 -57.02
N SER A 198 -60.70 21.95 -57.65
CA SER A 198 -60.56 22.74 -58.89
C SER A 198 -60.40 21.88 -60.16
N ALA A 199 -60.56 20.56 -60.07
CA ALA A 199 -60.54 19.67 -61.22
C ALA A 199 -61.97 19.46 -61.78
N PRO A 200 -62.25 19.81 -63.06
CA PRO A 200 -63.52 19.50 -63.72
C PRO A 200 -63.69 18.02 -64.06
#